data_AF-K9WSH9-F1
#
_entry.id   AF-K9WSH9-F1
#
_cell.length_a   1.000
_cell.length_b   1.000
_cell.length_c   1.000
_cell.angle_alpha   90.00
_cell.angle_beta   90.00
_cell.angle_gamma   90.00
#
_symmetry.space_group_name_H-M   'P 1'
#
loop_
_entity.id
_entity.type
_entity.pdbx_description
1 polymer ?
#
loop_
_entity_poly.entity_id
_entity_poly.type
_entity_poly.pdbx_seq_one_letter_code
_entity_poly.pdbx_strand_id
1 'polypeptide(L)' 'MITFVTENAASIVNEKLTTLAEQIKQRHPDLTLDESCLIAAKLIETLTKYLDNPFIQANVDAVAKTIRHHRHSDESGC' A
#
# COMPACT_ATOMS: atom_id res chain seq x y z
N MET A 1 -8.50 -16.41 21.44
CA MET A 1 -7.35 -15.52 21.14
C MET A 1 -7.42 -15.13 19.65
N ILE A 2 -8.35 -14.24 19.29
CA ILE A 2 -8.58 -13.81 17.88
C ILE A 2 -8.60 -12.26 17.78
N THR A 3 -8.79 -11.56 18.90
CA THR A 3 -8.93 -10.09 18.95
C THR A 3 -7.64 -9.33 18.61
N PHE A 4 -6.47 -9.84 19.03
CA PHE A 4 -5.17 -9.18 18.83
C PHE A 4 -4.71 -9.14 17.36
N VAL A 5 -5.16 -10.07 16.52
CA VAL A 5 -4.77 -10.13 15.10
C VAL A 5 -5.55 -9.09 14.29
N THR A 6 -6.82 -8.83 14.66
CA THR A 6 -7.69 -7.86 14.00
C THR A 6 -7.36 -6.41 14.33
N GLU A 7 -7.00 -6.09 15.58
CA GLU A 7 -6.59 -4.73 15.96
C GLU A 7 -5.32 -4.30 15.22
N ASN A 8 -4.36 -5.22 15.08
CA ASN A 8 -3.11 -4.96 14.38
C ASN A 8 -3.35 -4.78 12.87
N ALA A 9 -4.23 -5.59 12.27
CA ALA A 9 -4.59 -5.47 10.87
C ALA A 9 -5.31 -4.14 10.56
N ALA A 10 -6.26 -3.72 11.41
CA ALA A 10 -6.95 -2.44 11.24
C ALA A 10 -5.99 -1.25 11.37
N SER A 11 -5.05 -1.31 12.31
CA SER A 11 -4.01 -0.29 12.48
C SER A 11 -3.09 -0.20 11.25
N ILE A 12 -2.66 -1.35 10.70
CA ILE A 12 -1.81 -1.41 9.50
C ILE A 12 -2.55 -0.86 8.28
N VAL A 13 -3.83 -1.19 8.12
CA VAL A 13 -4.65 -0.69 7.01
C VAL A 13 -4.84 0.82 7.12
N ASN A 14 -5.07 1.33 8.33
CA ASN A 14 -5.26 2.78 8.56
C ASN A 14 -3.96 3.58 8.31
N GLU A 15 -2.81 3.06 8.74
CA GLU A 15 -1.50 3.68 8.48
C GLU A 15 -1.16 3.70 6.98
N LYS A 16 -1.44 2.61 6.27
CA LYS A 16 -1.25 2.53 4.81
C LYS A 16 -2.18 3.47 4.06
N LEU A 17 -3.44 3.58 4.47
CA LEU A 17 -4.41 4.51 3.88
C LEU A 17 -3.95 5.96 4.08
N THR A 18 -3.50 6.30 5.29
CA THR A 18 -3.00 7.65 5.62
C THR A 18 -1.79 8.00 4.76
N THR A 19 -0.81 7.10 4.69
CA THR A 19 0.39 7.28 3.86
C THR A 19 0.03 7.46 2.39
N LEU A 20 -0.93 6.68 1.88
CA LEU A 20 -1.37 6.77 0.48
C LEU A 20 -2.08 8.10 0.19
N ALA A 21 -2.94 8.55 1.10
CA ALA A 21 -3.63 9.83 0.97
C ALA A 21 -2.64 11.02 0.98
N GLU A 22 -1.62 10.96 1.84
CA GLU A 22 -0.56 11.97 1.86
C GLU A 22 0.26 11.99 0.57
N GLN A 23 0.62 10.82 0.02
CA GLN A 23 1.32 10.74 -1.28
C GLN A 23 0.48 11.28 -2.44
N ILE A 24 -0.83 11.00 -2.44
CA ILE A 24 -1.76 11.55 -3.43
C ILE A 24 -1.77 13.07 -3.32
N LYS A 25 -1.88 13.62 -2.11
CA LYS A 25 -1.90 15.06 -1.87
C LYS A 25 -0.58 15.75 -2.23
N GLN A 26 0.57 15.10 -1.99
CA GLN A 26 1.87 15.62 -2.40
C GLN A 26 2.00 15.70 -3.93
N ARG A 27 1.41 14.74 -4.65
CA ARG A 27 1.46 14.68 -6.11
C ARG A 27 0.38 15.52 -6.79
N HIS A 28 -0.73 15.77 -6.09
CA HIS A 28 -1.89 16.53 -6.52
C HIS A 28 -2.28 17.54 -5.42
N PRO A 29 -1.52 18.65 -5.26
CA PRO A 29 -1.75 19.63 -4.20
C PRO A 29 -3.06 20.42 -4.37
N ASP A 30 -3.67 20.33 -5.56
CA ASP A 30 -5.00 20.84 -5.89
C ASP A 30 -6.14 20.06 -5.20
N LEU A 31 -5.88 18.84 -4.76
CA LEU A 31 -6.87 18.01 -4.08
C LEU A 31 -6.98 18.35 -2.59
N THR A 32 -8.21 18.35 -2.09
CA THR A 32 -8.47 18.40 -0.65
C THR A 32 -8.04 17.09 0.01
N LEU A 33 -7.87 17.13 1.34
CA LEU A 33 -7.56 15.93 2.13
C LEU A 33 -8.66 14.86 1.98
N ASP A 34 -9.92 15.28 1.92
CA ASP A 34 -11.07 14.39 1.75
C ASP A 34 -11.05 13.68 0.40
N GLU A 35 -10.80 14.43 -0.68
CA GLU A 35 -10.65 13.86 -2.03
C GLU A 35 -9.46 12.89 -2.10
N SER A 36 -8.35 13.23 -1.45
CA SER A 36 -7.17 12.38 -1.37
C SER A 36 -7.46 11.06 -0.62
N CYS A 37 -8.19 11.13 0.49
CA CYS A 37 -8.66 9.98 1.24
C CYS A 37 -9.64 9.12 0.44
N LEU A 38 -10.57 9.73 -0.30
CA LEU A 38 -11.53 9.02 -1.14
C LEU A 38 -10.83 8.26 -2.27
N ILE A 39 -9.83 8.88 -2.91
CA ILE A 39 -9.02 8.24 -3.95
C ILE A 39 -8.23 7.07 -3.34
N ALA A 40 -7.58 7.28 -2.18
CA ALA A 40 -6.85 6.23 -1.49
C ALA A 40 -7.76 5.03 -1.15
N ALA A 41 -8.96 5.30 -0.62
CA ALA A 41 -9.93 4.26 -0.27
C ALA A 41 -10.41 3.48 -1.51
N LYS A 42 -10.73 4.17 -2.62
CA LYS A 42 -11.10 3.52 -3.88
C LYS A 42 -9.96 2.69 -4.46
N LEU A 43 -8.73 3.16 -4.35
CA LEU A 43 -7.55 2.44 -4.82
C LEU A 43 -7.35 1.15 -4.03
N ILE A 44 -7.44 1.22 -2.69
CA ILE A 44 -7.37 0.04 -1.82
C ILE A 44 -8.51 -0.92 -2.12
N GLU A 45 -9.76 -0.44 -2.22
CA GLU A 45 -10.91 -1.29 -2.54
C GLU A 45 -10.72 -2.01 -3.90
N THR A 46 -10.25 -1.28 -4.90
CA THR A 46 -9.95 -1.82 -6.23
C THR A 46 -8.86 -2.88 -6.16
N LEU A 47 -7.74 -2.57 -5.52
CA LEU A 47 -6.64 -3.53 -5.33
C LEU A 47 -7.13 -4.78 -4.61
N THR A 48 -7.93 -4.61 -3.55
CA THR A 48 -8.50 -5.72 -2.76
C THR A 48 -9.42 -6.60 -3.59
N LYS A 49 -10.28 -6.02 -4.43
CA LYS A 49 -11.15 -6.76 -5.38
C LYS A 49 -10.36 -7.54 -6.43
N TYR A 50 -9.18 -7.06 -6.78
CA TYR A 50 -8.29 -7.72 -7.74
C TYR A 50 -7.15 -8.50 -7.08
N LEU A 51 -7.13 -8.65 -5.75
CA LEU A 51 -6.11 -9.46 -5.07
C LEU A 51 -6.23 -10.94 -5.46
N ASP A 52 -7.43 -11.43 -5.76
CA ASP A 52 -7.62 -12.79 -6.28
C ASP A 52 -7.34 -12.89 -7.79
N ASN A 53 -6.99 -11.79 -8.46
CA ASN A 53 -6.60 -11.83 -9.86
C ASN A 53 -5.12 -12.28 -9.96
N PRO A 54 -4.84 -13.46 -10.55
CA PRO A 54 -3.49 -14.02 -10.62
C PRO A 54 -2.52 -13.11 -11.39
N PHE A 55 -3.01 -12.30 -12.33
CA PHE A 55 -2.18 -11.32 -13.04
C PHE A 55 -1.73 -10.16 -12.13
N ILE A 56 -2.62 -9.69 -11.26
CA ILE A 56 -2.30 -8.61 -10.32
C ILE A 56 -1.37 -9.13 -9.22
N GLN A 57 -1.59 -10.35 -8.72
CA GLN A 57 -0.65 -10.98 -7.78
C GLN A 57 0.75 -11.13 -8.35
N ALA A 58 0.87 -11.58 -9.61
CA ALA A 58 2.18 -11.73 -10.26
C ALA A 58 2.93 -10.39 -10.38
N ASN A 59 2.21 -9.30 -10.68
CA ASN A 59 2.81 -7.97 -10.75
C ASN A 59 3.22 -7.45 -9.36
N VAL A 60 2.37 -7.64 -8.33
CA VAL A 60 2.70 -7.25 -6.96
C VAL A 60 3.90 -8.03 -6.44
N ASP A 61 3.98 -9.34 -6.72
CA ASP A 61 5.12 -10.19 -6.35
C ASP A 61 6.41 -9.72 -7.04
N ALA A 62 6.36 -9.40 -8.34
CA ALA A 62 7.50 -8.86 -9.08
C ALA A 62 8.01 -7.53 -8.52
N VAL A 63 7.10 -6.63 -8.12
CA VAL A 63 7.46 -5.36 -7.47
C VAL A 63 8.06 -5.62 -6.09
N ALA A 64 7.44 -6.48 -5.29
CA ALA A 64 7.96 -6.85 -3.96
C ALA A 64 9.35 -7.49 -4.06
N LYS A 65 9.57 -8.35 -5.06
CA LYS A 65 10.87 -8.97 -5.35
C LYS A 65 11.92 -7.93 -5.72
N THR A 66 11.56 -6.95 -6.54
CA THR A 66 12.44 -5.83 -6.90
C THR A 66 12.84 -5.02 -5.67
N ILE A 67 11.88 -4.67 -4.80
CA ILE A 67 12.14 -3.93 -3.55
C ILE A 67 13.05 -4.73 -2.61
N ARG A 68 12.80 -6.04 -2.43
CA ARG A 68 13.65 -6.91 -1.61
C ARG A 68 15.07 -7.00 -2.16
N HIS A 69 15.21 -7.10 -3.48
CA HIS A 69 16.53 -7.16 -4.13
C HIS A 69 17.30 -5.85 -3.95
N HIS A 70 16.62 -4.71 -4.10
CA HIS A 70 17.23 -3.40 -3.89
C HIS A 70 17.74 -3.25 -2.44
N ARG A 71 16.93 -3.64 -1.46
CA ARG A 71 17.31 -3.61 -0.05
C ARG A 71 18.50 -4.51 0.28
N HIS A 72 18.66 -5.63 -0.42
CA HIS A 72 19.79 -6.54 -0.24
C HIS A 72 21.07 -6.05 -0.95
N SER A 73 20.93 -5.28 -2.03
CA SER A 73 22.07 -4.69 -2.73
C SER A 73 22.73 -3.55 -1.93
N ASP A 74 21.97 -2.84 -1.10
CA ASP A 74 22.52 -1.84 -0.15
C ASP A 74 23.32 -2.46 1.01
N GLU A 75 23.11 -3.76 1.34
CA GLU A 75 23.87 -4.46 2.40
C GLU A 75 25.12 -5.20 1.89
N SER A 76 25.40 -5.18 0.58
CA SER A 76 26.60 -5.80 -0.02
C SER A 76 27.57 -4.80 -0.66
N GLY A 77 27.38 -3.50 -0.42
CA GLY A 77 28.28 -2.43 -0.87
C GLY A 77 29.18 -1.92 0.25
N CYS A 78 30.42 -2.43 0.25
CA CYS A 78 31.60 -2.14 1.11
C CYS A 78 31.70 -2.91 2.44
#